data_AF-A0A1X1XQZ7-F1
#
_entry.id   AF-A0A1X1XQZ7-F1
#
_cell.length_a   1.000
_cell.length_b   1.000
_cell.length_c   1.000
_cell.angle_alpha   90.00
_cell.angle_beta   90.00
_cell.angle_gamma   90.00
#
_symmetry.space_group_name_H-M   'P 1'
#
loop_
_entity.id
_entity.type
_entity.pdbx_description
1 polymer ?
#
loop_
_entity_poly.entity_id
_entity_poly.type
_entity_poly.pdbx_seq_one_letter_code
_entity_poly.pdbx_strand_id
1 'polypeptide(L)'
;MFANIGWGEMLVLVVVGLLVLGPERLPGAIRWSAHALRQARDYLTGVTNQLREDIGPEFDDLREPLSELQKLRGMTPRAALTKHLLDGDDSIFTGNFDQRVNGTPVPPAEPAEPRPSDHTPFDTDAT
;
A
#
# COMPACT_ATOMS: atom_id res chain seq x y z
N MET A 1 -3.42 -3.18 -1.99
CA MET A 1 -4.61 -3.89 -1.49
C MET A 1 -5.86 -3.04 -1.65
N PHE A 2 -5.94 -1.84 -1.04
CA PHE A 2 -7.08 -0.92 -1.23
C PHE A 2 -7.04 -0.09 -2.53
N ALA A 3 -5.89 0.04 -3.19
CA ALA A 3 -5.77 0.79 -4.45
C ALA A 3 -6.30 0.04 -5.70
N ASN A 4 -6.76 -1.21 -5.55
CA ASN A 4 -7.51 -1.94 -6.59
C ASN A 4 -9.03 -1.74 -6.45
N ILE A 5 -9.50 -0.87 -5.55
CA ILE A 5 -10.91 -0.50 -5.48
C ILE A 5 -11.19 0.45 -6.64
N GLY A 6 -11.79 -0.09 -7.69
CA GLY A 6 -12.33 0.68 -8.78
C GLY A 6 -13.62 1.37 -8.39
N TRP A 7 -14.13 2.18 -9.32
CA TRP A 7 -15.42 2.85 -9.18
C TRP A 7 -16.58 1.85 -8.98
N GLY A 8 -16.47 0.64 -9.54
CA GLY A 8 -17.46 -0.42 -9.37
C GLY A 8 -17.55 -0.94 -7.94
N GLU A 9 -16.41 -1.23 -7.31
CA GLU A 9 -16.33 -1.71 -5.93
C GLU A 9 -16.82 -0.64 -4.94
N MET A 10 -16.53 0.65 -5.17
CA MET A 10 -17.08 1.73 -4.35
C MET A 10 -18.61 1.78 -4.42
N LEU A 11 -19.19 1.57 -5.60
CA LEU A 11 -20.63 1.55 -5.78
C LEU A 11 -21.25 0.35 -5.03
N VAL A 12 -20.62 -0.83 -5.10
CA VAL A 12 -21.03 -2.01 -4.34
C VAL A 12 -20.98 -1.73 -2.83
N LEU A 13 -19.90 -1.13 -2.31
CA LEU A 13 -19.79 -0.77 -0.89
C LEU A 13 -20.87 0.21 -0.44
N VAL A 14 -21.20 1.19 -1.27
CA VAL A 14 -22.30 2.13 -0.99
C VAL A 14 -23.63 1.39 -0.94
N VAL A 15 -23.93 0.52 -1.91
CA VAL A 15 -25.17 -0.26 -1.92
C VAL A 15 -25.25 -1.18 -0.70
N VAL A 16 -24.17 -1.90 -0.38
CA VAL A 16 -24.10 -2.75 0.82
C VAL A 16 -24.29 -1.93 2.08
N GLY A 17 -23.63 -0.78 2.20
CA GLY A 17 -23.77 0.13 3.33
C GLY A 17 -25.20 0.65 3.49
N LEU A 18 -25.85 1.02 2.38
CA LEU A 18 -27.26 1.43 2.36
C LEU A 18 -28.20 0.28 2.74
N LEU A 19 -27.91 -0.95 2.32
CA LEU A 19 -28.75 -2.12 2.64
C LEU A 19 -28.63 -2.54 4.11
N VAL A 20 -27.40 -2.59 4.62
CA VAL A 20 -27.10 -3.05 5.99
C VAL A 20 -27.53 -2.01 7.02
N LEU A 21 -27.17 -0.75 6.79
CA LEU A 21 -27.44 0.33 7.75
C LEU A 21 -28.79 1.01 7.51
N GLY A 22 -29.27 1.01 6.27
CA GLY A 22 -30.47 1.73 5.84
C GLY A 22 -30.14 3.13 5.28
N PRO A 23 -30.75 3.54 4.14
CA PRO A 23 -30.51 4.84 3.52
C PRO A 23 -30.83 6.03 4.43
N GLU A 24 -31.78 5.87 5.36
CA GLU A 24 -32.20 6.92 6.29
C GLU A 24 -31.21 7.12 7.44
N ARG A 25 -30.43 6.08 7.78
CA ARG A 25 -29.55 6.05 8.94
C ARG A 25 -28.11 6.42 8.60
N LEU A 26 -27.66 6.08 7.40
CA LEU A 26 -26.33 6.42 6.88
C LEU A 26 -25.97 7.92 7.04
N PRO A 27 -26.81 8.88 6.61
CA PRO A 27 -26.49 10.30 6.78
C PRO A 27 -26.48 10.72 8.25
N GLY A 28 -27.27 10.06 9.11
CA GLY A 28 -27.22 10.25 10.57
C GLY A 28 -25.91 9.77 11.18
N ALA A 29 -25.46 8.58 10.81
CA ALA A 29 -24.20 7.99 11.27
C ALA A 29 -22.99 8.81 10.83
N ILE A 30 -22.96 9.27 9.58
CA ILE A 30 -21.88 10.15 9.08
C ILE A 30 -21.81 11.43 9.91
N ARG A 31 -22.95 12.07 10.19
CA ARG A 31 -23.00 13.29 11.02
C ARG A 31 -22.48 13.03 12.43
N TRP A 32 -22.91 11.94 13.07
CA TRP A 32 -22.46 11.59 14.41
C TRP A 32 -20.96 11.33 14.45
N SER A 33 -20.44 10.52 13.53
CA SER A 33 -19.00 10.23 13.43
C SER A 33 -18.18 11.49 13.14
N ALA A 34 -18.66 12.35 12.24
CA ALA A 34 -17.98 13.62 11.94
C ALA A 34 -17.94 14.55 13.16
N HIS A 35 -19.05 14.65 13.90
CA HIS A 35 -19.09 15.42 15.15
C HIS A 35 -18.16 14.82 16.21
N ALA A 36 -18.18 13.50 16.39
CA ALA A 36 -17.31 12.82 17.34
C ALA A 36 -15.82 13.01 16.99
N LEU A 37 -15.44 12.89 15.72
CA LEU A 37 -14.08 13.15 15.26
C LEU A 37 -13.66 14.60 15.49
N ARG A 38 -14.56 15.55 15.26
CA ARG A 38 -14.29 16.97 15.49
C ARG A 38 -14.11 17.26 16.98
N GLN A 39 -14.99 16.74 17.83
CA GLN A 39 -14.89 16.87 19.28
C GLN A 39 -13.61 16.23 19.81
N ALA A 40 -13.24 15.04 19.31
CA ALA A 40 -11.99 14.39 19.67
C ALA A 40 -10.77 15.24 19.26
N ARG A 41 -10.76 15.78 18.04
CA ARG A 41 -9.70 16.70 17.58
C ARG A 41 -9.60 17.94 18.47
N ASP A 42 -10.73 18.57 18.77
CA ASP A 42 -10.78 19.80 19.56
C ASP A 42 -10.30 19.53 21.01
N TYR A 43 -10.68 18.40 21.60
CA TYR A 43 -10.23 17.96 22.91
C TYR A 43 -8.73 17.67 22.95
N LEU A 44 -8.20 16.92 21.97
CA LEU A 44 -6.77 16.64 21.86
C LEU A 44 -5.95 17.91 21.65
N THR A 45 -6.46 18.86 20.86
CA THR A 45 -5.79 20.16 20.62
C THR A 45 -5.80 21.01 21.89
N GLY A 46 -6.92 21.05 22.64
CA GLY A 46 -7.02 21.77 23.91
C GLY A 46 -6.09 21.22 24.98
N VAL A 47 -6.02 19.89 25.15
CA VAL A 47 -5.11 19.23 26.10
C VAL A 47 -3.65 19.45 25.70
N THR A 48 -3.32 19.36 24.41
CA THR A 48 -1.96 19.64 23.90
C THR A 48 -1.55 21.08 24.19
N ASN A 49 -2.46 22.04 24.01
CA ASN A 49 -2.19 23.45 24.28
C ASN A 49 -2.01 23.71 25.79
N GLN A 50 -2.84 23.13 26.65
CA GLN A 50 -2.68 23.21 28.11
C GLN A 50 -1.38 22.57 28.58
N LEU A 51 -1.00 21.39 28.07
CA LEU A 51 0.28 20.78 28.39
C LEU A 51 1.46 21.63 27.90
N ARG A 52 1.34 22.29 26.74
CA ARG A 52 2.37 23.20 26.22
C ARG A 52 2.50 24.48 27.06
N GLU A 53 1.41 24.95 27.65
CA GLU A 53 1.41 26.08 28.59
C GLU A 53 1.95 25.69 29.98
N ASP A 54 1.56 24.52 30.51
CA ASP A 54 1.89 24.10 31.87
C ASP A 54 3.27 23.43 32.01
N ILE A 55 3.76 22.72 30.98
CA ILE A 55 5.04 21.99 31.02
C ILE A 55 6.18 22.78 30.38
N GLY A 56 5.88 23.81 29.56
CA GLY A 56 6.92 24.62 28.93
C GLY A 56 7.84 23.80 28.00
N PRO A 57 9.14 24.13 27.88
CA PRO A 57 10.04 23.62 26.82
C PRO A 57 10.20 22.10 26.74
N GLU A 58 9.80 21.33 27.75
CA GLU A 58 9.85 19.85 27.71
C GLU A 58 8.88 19.24 26.66
N PHE A 59 7.92 20.02 26.15
CA PHE A 59 7.09 19.60 25.01
C PHE A 59 7.84 19.65 23.67
N ASP A 60 8.90 20.48 23.56
CA ASP A 60 9.75 20.49 22.36
C ASP A 60 10.67 19.25 22.32
N ASP A 61 11.09 18.72 23.47
CA ASP A 61 11.78 17.44 23.57
C ASP A 61 10.91 16.25 23.14
N LEU A 62 9.57 16.38 23.21
CA LEU A 62 8.63 15.38 22.69
C LEU A 62 8.32 15.59 21.20
N ARG A 63 8.47 16.81 20.68
CA ARG A 63 8.29 17.09 19.24
C ARG A 63 9.35 16.38 18.40
N GLU A 64 10.58 16.32 18.87
CA GLU A 64 11.68 15.68 18.14
C GLU A 64 11.43 14.18 17.88
N PRO A 65 11.10 13.34 18.89
CA PRO A 65 10.75 11.94 18.68
C PRO A 65 9.44 11.76 17.91
N LEU A 66 8.43 12.63 18.10
CA LEU A 66 7.20 12.58 17.29
C LEU A 66 7.47 12.91 15.81
N SER A 67 8.36 13.87 15.54
CA SER A 67 8.79 14.25 14.19
C SER A 67 9.64 13.17 13.56
N GLU A 68 10.53 12.52 14.31
CA GLU A 68 11.27 11.34 13.87
C GLU A 68 10.32 10.19 13.52
N LEU A 69 9.29 9.93 14.33
CA LEU A 69 8.30 8.89 14.03
C LEU A 69 7.48 9.21 12.78
N GLN A 70 7.13 10.47 12.53
CA GLN A 70 6.51 10.88 11.27
C GLN A 70 7.47 10.76 10.08
N LYS A 71 8.74 11.13 10.25
CA LYS A 71 9.79 11.02 9.22
C LYS A 71 10.10 9.56 8.88
N LEU A 72 10.19 8.69 9.89
CA LEU A 72 10.33 7.24 9.72
C LEU A 72 9.11 6.64 9.01
N ARG A 73 7.88 7.12 9.32
CA ARG A 73 6.66 6.69 8.61
C ARG A 73 6.74 7.01 7.11
N GLY A 74 7.31 8.17 6.76
CA GLY A 74 7.58 8.59 5.38
C GLY A 74 8.74 7.84 4.70
N MET A 75 9.71 7.32 5.47
CA MET A 75 10.83 6.49 5.02
C MET A 75 10.61 5.00 5.32
N THR A 76 9.36 4.54 5.42
CA THR A 76 9.12 3.11 5.63
C THR A 76 9.59 2.31 4.41
N PRO A 77 10.22 1.13 4.59
CA PRO A 77 10.53 0.22 3.49
C PRO A 77 9.29 -0.08 2.66
N ARG A 78 8.12 -0.06 3.31
CA ARG A 78 6.82 -0.18 2.66
C ARG A 78 6.52 0.98 1.72
N ALA A 79 6.87 2.22 2.06
CA ALA A 79 6.74 3.38 1.17
C ALA A 79 7.75 3.36 0.02
N ALA A 80 9.00 2.92 0.26
CA ALA A 80 9.99 2.72 -0.78
C ALA A 80 9.59 1.60 -1.77
N LEU A 81 9.09 0.48 -1.24
CA LEU A 81 8.58 -0.64 -2.01
C LEU A 81 7.27 -0.30 -2.70
N THR A 82 6.40 0.51 -2.10
CA THR A 82 5.20 1.02 -2.76
C THR A 82 5.59 1.94 -3.91
N LYS A 83 6.54 2.87 -3.73
CA LYS A 83 7.03 3.69 -4.85
C LYS A 83 7.61 2.83 -5.97
N HIS A 84 8.42 1.82 -5.64
CA HIS A 84 9.05 0.97 -6.64
C HIS A 84 8.09 -0.01 -7.33
N LEU A 85 7.06 -0.49 -6.63
CA LEU A 85 6.05 -1.39 -7.18
C LEU A 85 4.86 -0.66 -7.83
N LEU A 86 4.60 0.60 -7.45
CA LEU A 86 3.49 1.41 -7.97
C LEU A 86 3.90 2.28 -9.16
N ASP A 87 5.15 2.78 -9.22
CA ASP A 87 5.66 3.51 -10.40
C ASP A 87 6.21 2.57 -11.50
N GLY A 88 6.57 1.33 -11.17
CA GLY A 88 7.23 0.41 -12.11
C GLY A 88 6.31 -0.59 -12.80
N ASP A 89 5.11 -0.83 -12.26
CA ASP A 89 4.29 -1.97 -12.65
C ASP A 89 2.78 -1.66 -12.57
N ASP A 90 2.33 -0.70 -13.39
CA ASP A 90 0.90 -0.49 -13.69
C ASP A 90 0.20 -1.80 -14.14
N SER A 91 0.95 -2.82 -14.55
CA SER A 91 0.45 -4.17 -14.88
C SER A 91 -0.14 -4.92 -13.67
N ILE A 92 0.31 -4.61 -12.44
CA ILE A 92 -0.18 -5.27 -11.21
C ILE A 92 -1.57 -4.76 -10.82
N PHE A 93 -1.79 -3.45 -10.97
CA PHE A 93 -3.05 -2.80 -10.61
C PHE A 93 -4.12 -2.93 -11.71
N THR A 94 -3.69 -3.08 -12.98
CA THR A 94 -4.60 -3.16 -14.13
C THR A 94 -5.07 -4.59 -14.44
N GLY A 95 -4.70 -5.59 -13.63
CA GLY A 95 -5.20 -6.97 -13.79
C GLY A 95 -4.68 -7.72 -15.03
N ASN A 96 -3.69 -7.19 -15.75
CA ASN A 96 -3.15 -7.81 -16.96
C ASN A 96 -2.03 -8.84 -16.68
N PHE A 97 -1.99 -9.41 -15.47
CA PHE A 97 -1.08 -10.50 -15.14
C PHE A 97 -1.25 -11.72 -16.05
N ASP A 98 -2.45 -11.94 -16.58
CA ASP A 98 -2.74 -13.02 -17.50
C ASP A 98 -2.03 -12.86 -18.85
N GLN A 99 -1.65 -11.64 -19.26
CA GLN A 99 -1.03 -11.42 -20.57
C GLN A 99 0.45 -11.79 -20.63
N ARG A 100 1.16 -11.79 -19.49
CA ARG A 100 2.54 -12.32 -19.41
C ARG A 100 2.55 -13.86 -19.43
N VAL A 101 1.44 -14.51 -19.09
CA VAL A 101 1.26 -15.97 -19.20
C VAL A 101 0.85 -16.37 -20.63
N ASN A 102 0.24 -15.45 -21.38
CA ASN A 102 -0.03 -15.58 -22.81
C ASN A 102 1.15 -15.13 -23.70
N GLY A 103 2.38 -15.22 -23.18
CA GLY A 103 3.54 -15.39 -24.05
C GLY A 103 3.33 -16.69 -24.83
N THR A 104 3.34 -16.57 -26.16
CA THR A 104 3.39 -17.63 -27.16
C THR A 104 3.74 -19.01 -26.59
N PRO A 105 2.93 -20.06 -26.85
CA PRO A 105 3.34 -21.41 -26.48
C PRO A 105 4.68 -21.68 -27.17
N VAL A 106 5.75 -21.80 -26.38
CA VAL A 106 6.96 -22.45 -26.86
C VAL A 106 6.52 -23.90 -27.12
N PRO A 107 6.59 -24.40 -28.36
CA PRO A 107 6.13 -25.75 -28.67
C PRO A 107 6.91 -26.76 -27.82
N PRO A 108 6.30 -27.89 -27.41
CA PRO A 108 6.99 -28.94 -26.69
C PRO A 108 8.25 -29.34 -27.46
N ALA A 109 9.41 -29.17 -26.85
CA ALA A 109 10.63 -29.77 -27.37
C ALA A 109 10.41 -31.29 -27.41
N GLU A 110 10.26 -31.84 -28.61
CA GLU A 110 10.33 -33.26 -28.87
C GLU A 110 11.60 -33.84 -28.20
N PRO A 111 11.55 -35.07 -27.66
CA PRO A 111 12.74 -35.77 -27.20
C PRO A 111 13.71 -35.98 -28.37
N ALA A 112 14.62 -35.03 -28.56
CA ALA A 112 15.68 -35.14 -29.56
C ALA A 112 16.65 -36.24 -29.10
N GLU A 113 16.74 -37.28 -29.93
CA GLU A 113 17.72 -38.35 -29.85
C GLU A 113 19.14 -37.85 -29.52
N PRO A 114 19.95 -38.65 -28.80
CA PRO A 114 21.30 -38.28 -28.44
C PRO A 114 22.17 -38.29 -29.70
N ARG A 115 22.54 -37.09 -30.19
CA ARG A 115 23.58 -36.94 -31.20
C ARG A 115 24.87 -36.40 -30.58
N PRO A 116 26.03 -36.91 -31.04
CA PRO A 116 27.24 -37.02 -30.24
C PRO A 116 28.04 -35.72 -30.18
N SER A 117 28.63 -35.50 -29.00
CA SER A 117 29.89 -34.78 -28.71
C SER A 117 30.28 -33.62 -29.62
N ASP A 118 30.15 -32.41 -29.09
CA ASP A 118 31.03 -31.30 -29.43
C ASP A 118 31.46 -30.59 -28.14
N HIS A 119 32.69 -30.12 -28.14
CA HIS A 119 33.60 -30.11 -27.00
C HIS A 119 33.53 -28.78 -26.24
N THR A 120 33.51 -28.79 -24.90
CA THR A 120 33.73 -27.55 -24.13
C THR A 120 35.23 -27.21 -24.16
N PRO A 121 35.66 -26.04 -24.66
CA PRO A 121 37.05 -25.63 -24.54
C PRO A 121 37.39 -25.40 -23.06
N PHE A 122 38.48 -26.01 -22.60
CA PHE A 122 38.99 -25.86 -21.25
C PHE A 122 39.54 -24.45 -21.04
N ASP A 123 39.08 -23.77 -19.99
CA ASP A 123 39.69 -22.54 -19.48
C ASP A 123 40.95 -22.93 -18.68
N THR A 124 42.10 -22.37 -19.08
CA THR A 124 43.43 -22.79 -18.59
C THR A 124 44.07 -21.75 -17.67
N ASP A 125 43.34 -20.70 -17.25
CA ASP A 125 43.87 -19.62 -16.38
C ASP A 125 43.52 -19.80 -14.88
N ALA A 126 43.08 -20.99 -14.48
CA ALA A 126 42.91 -21.34 -13.07
C ALA A 126 44.15 -22.08 -12.52
N THR A 127 45.26 -21.36 -12.32
CA THR A 127 46.38 -21.75 -11.45
C THR A 127 47.18 -20.53 -11.01
#